data_AF-A0A225UJC7-F1
#
_entry.id   AF-A0A225UJC7-F1
#
_cell.length_a   1.000
_cell.length_b   1.000
_cell.length_c   1.000
_cell.angle_alpha   90.00
_cell.angle_beta   90.00
_cell.angle_gamma   90.00
#
_symmetry.space_group_name_H-M   'P 1'
#
loop_
_entity.id
_entity.type
_entity.pdbx_description
1 polymer ?
#
loop_
_entity_poly.entity_id
_entity_poly.type
_entity_poly.pdbx_seq_one_letter_code
_entity_poly.pdbx_strand_id
1 'polypeptide(L)'
;SLIAITMTSVTITERTLENVFPHLMRPKHRQLGEKLVNQRIVMHGSVHFLWDTVYCRTSGIFSQSDLLTPVASLLGSLEDTSLAFEQALISADFRWKSC
;
A
#
# COMPACT_ATOMS: atom_id res chain seq x y z
N SER A 1 1.93 24.75 -7.16
CA SER A 1 1.69 23.32 -6.94
C SER A 1 0.33 23.13 -6.30
N LEU A 2 -0.28 21.96 -6.47
CA LEU A 2 -1.58 21.59 -5.88
C LEU A 2 -1.41 20.28 -5.11
N ILE A 3 -1.89 20.20 -3.88
CA ILE A 3 -1.91 18.96 -3.09
C ILE A 3 -3.37 18.57 -2.85
N ALA A 4 -3.74 17.37 -3.28
CA ALA A 4 -5.02 16.76 -2.97
C ALA A 4 -4.84 15.72 -1.87
N ILE A 5 -5.79 15.63 -0.94
CA ILE A 5 -5.86 14.56 0.07
C ILE A 5 -6.82 13.48 -0.44
N THR A 6 -6.46 12.22 -0.23
CA THR A 6 -7.24 11.06 -0.70
C THR A 6 -7.58 10.12 0.46
N MET A 7 -8.74 9.47 0.34
CA MET A 7 -9.11 8.31 1.15
C MET A 7 -9.49 7.18 0.20
N THR A 8 -8.74 6.09 0.25
CA THR A 8 -8.90 4.95 -0.67
C THR A 8 -9.37 3.73 0.11
N SER A 9 -10.62 3.31 -0.13
CA SER A 9 -11.20 2.09 0.45
C SER A 9 -11.03 0.94 -0.54
N VAL A 10 -10.28 -0.11 -0.16
CA VAL A 10 -10.07 -1.30 -1.00
C VAL A 10 -10.20 -2.58 -0.19
N THR A 11 -10.60 -3.67 -0.84
CA THR A 11 -10.60 -5.01 -0.24
C THR A 11 -9.33 -5.75 -0.65
N ILE A 12 -8.62 -6.33 0.31
CA ILE A 12 -7.49 -7.22 0.05
C ILE A 12 -8.06 -8.55 -0.43
N THR A 13 -7.81 -8.90 -1.70
CA THR A 13 -8.30 -10.14 -2.30
C THR A 13 -7.21 -11.21 -2.34
N GLU A 14 -7.56 -12.45 -2.69
CA GLU A 14 -6.56 -13.49 -2.98
C GLU A 14 -5.58 -13.02 -4.08
N ARG A 15 -6.10 -12.39 -5.14
CA ARG A 15 -5.29 -11.78 -6.19
C ARG A 15 -4.36 -10.68 -5.65
N THR A 16 -4.77 -9.93 -4.63
CA THR A 16 -3.89 -8.97 -3.95
C THR A 16 -2.75 -9.71 -3.26
N LEU A 17 -3.00 -10.82 -2.57
CA LEU A 17 -1.93 -11.62 -1.97
C LEU A 17 -0.97 -12.16 -3.03
N GLU A 18 -1.49 -12.73 -4.13
CA GLU A 18 -0.68 -13.28 -5.22
C GLU A 18 0.26 -12.24 -5.86
N ASN A 19 -0.20 -10.99 -6.02
CA ASN A 19 0.51 -9.98 -6.79
C ASN A 19 1.23 -8.93 -5.93
N VAL A 20 0.91 -8.82 -4.64
CA VAL A 20 1.46 -7.81 -3.73
C VAL A 20 2.24 -8.43 -2.58
N PHE A 21 1.73 -9.54 -2.03
CA PHE A 21 2.31 -10.24 -0.88
C PHE A 21 2.53 -11.74 -1.15
N PRO A 22 3.17 -12.13 -2.27
CA PRO A 22 3.20 -13.52 -2.73
C PRO A 22 3.83 -14.48 -1.70
N HIS A 23 4.77 -13.99 -0.88
CA HIS A 23 5.40 -14.77 0.18
C HIS A 23 4.43 -15.16 1.29
N LEU A 24 3.36 -14.39 1.51
CA LEU A 24 2.32 -14.71 2.50
C LEU A 24 1.45 -15.90 2.09
N MET A 25 1.50 -16.32 0.82
CA MET A 25 0.80 -17.54 0.38
C MET A 25 1.57 -18.83 0.68
N ARG A 26 2.86 -18.72 1.03
CA ARG A 26 3.70 -19.87 1.39
C ARG A 26 3.26 -20.46 2.73
N PRO A 27 3.39 -21.77 2.96
CA PRO A 27 2.97 -22.42 4.21
C PRO A 27 3.49 -21.74 5.48
N LYS A 28 4.74 -21.25 5.46
CA LYS A 28 5.38 -20.56 6.59
C LYS A 28 4.66 -19.27 7.03
N HIS A 29 4.01 -18.57 6.11
CA HIS A 29 3.41 -17.24 6.35
C HIS A 29 1.91 -17.18 6.06
N ARG A 30 1.28 -18.33 5.79
CA ARG A 30 -0.13 -18.43 5.40
C ARG A 30 -1.08 -17.78 6.38
N GLN A 31 -0.81 -17.90 7.69
CA GLN A 31 -1.62 -17.30 8.75
C GLN A 31 -1.71 -15.76 8.62
N LEU A 32 -0.64 -15.09 8.18
CA LEU A 32 -0.67 -13.65 7.95
C LEU A 32 -1.49 -13.30 6.71
N GLY A 33 -1.36 -14.08 5.63
CA GLY A 33 -2.20 -13.92 4.44
C GLY A 33 -3.69 -14.09 4.76
N GLU A 34 -4.05 -15.08 5.58
CA GLU A 34 -5.42 -15.35 6.02
C GLU A 34 -6.00 -14.21 6.88
N LYS A 35 -5.19 -13.54 7.71
CA LYS A 35 -5.61 -12.34 8.44
C LYS A 35 -5.92 -11.16 7.51
N LEU A 36 -5.24 -11.06 6.37
CA LEU A 36 -5.37 -9.93 5.44
C LEU A 36 -6.47 -10.14 4.39
N VAL A 37 -6.64 -11.36 3.87
CA VAL A 37 -7.59 -11.63 2.78
C VAL A 37 -9.03 -11.32 3.21
N ASN A 38 -9.81 -10.80 2.28
CA ASN A 38 -11.19 -10.33 2.44
C ASN A 38 -11.37 -9.16 3.43
N GLN A 39 -10.29 -8.59 3.98
CA GLN A 39 -10.38 -7.38 4.79
C GLN A 39 -10.51 -6.15 3.92
N ARG A 40 -11.43 -5.25 4.32
CA ARG A 40 -11.54 -3.92 3.73
C ARG A 40 -10.69 -2.94 4.54
N ILE A 41 -9.76 -2.29 3.85
CA ILE A 41 -8.88 -1.28 4.44
C ILE A 41 -9.17 0.09 3.86
N VAL A 42 -8.89 1.12 4.65
CA VAL A 42 -8.91 2.52 4.21
C VAL A 42 -7.50 3.05 4.32
N MET A 43 -6.96 3.54 3.21
CA MET A 43 -5.65 4.19 3.14
C MET A 43 -5.83 5.69 2.99
N HIS A 44 -5.16 6.46 3.85
CA HIS A 44 -5.10 7.91 3.75
C HIS A 44 -3.88 8.30 2.94
N GLY A 45 -4.05 9.21 1.99
CA GLY A 45 -2.98 9.57 1.07
C GLY A 45 -3.02 11.03 0.64
N SER A 46 -2.07 11.36 -0.21
CA SER A 46 -2.01 12.66 -0.87
C SER A 46 -1.42 12.53 -2.26
N VAL A 47 -1.90 13.38 -3.17
CA VAL A 47 -1.37 13.51 -4.53
C VAL A 47 -0.88 14.94 -4.73
N HIS A 48 0.40 15.09 -5.02
CA HIS A 48 1.06 16.35 -5.29
C HIS A 48 1.21 16.55 -6.81
N PHE A 49 0.50 17.54 -7.35
CA PHE A 49 0.59 17.97 -8.73
C PHE A 49 1.58 19.13 -8.82
N LEU A 50 2.71 18.89 -9.48
CA LEU A 50 3.66 19.95 -9.83
C LEU A 50 3.14 20.67 -11.05
N TRP A 51 3.05 22.00 -10.95
CA TRP A 51 2.58 22.86 -12.01
C TRP A 51 3.74 23.67 -12.57
N ASP A 52 3.92 23.61 -13.88
CA ASP A 52 4.87 24.42 -14.62
C ASP A 52 4.17 25.67 -15.14
N THR A 53 4.53 26.83 -14.58
CA THR A 53 3.95 28.11 -14.96
C THR A 53 4.50 28.65 -16.28
N VAL A 54 5.66 28.17 -16.75
CA VAL A 54 6.28 28.60 -18.02
C VAL A 54 5.53 27.98 -19.19
N TYR A 55 5.19 26.69 -19.09
CA TYR A 55 4.47 25.97 -20.14
C TYR A 55 2.99 25.75 -19.83
N CYS A 56 2.46 26.37 -18.76
CA CYS A 56 1.07 26.28 -18.31
C CYS A 56 0.52 24.84 -18.25
N ARG A 57 1.30 23.90 -17.72
CA ARG A 57 0.94 22.47 -17.68
C ARG A 57 1.46 21.77 -16.43
N THR A 58 0.90 20.62 -16.12
CA THR A 58 1.42 19.75 -15.05
C THR A 58 2.78 19.16 -15.48
N SER A 59 3.80 19.33 -14.63
CA SER A 59 5.16 18.79 -14.84
C SER A 59 5.43 17.51 -14.07
N GLY A 60 4.59 17.15 -13.10
CA GLY A 60 4.75 15.92 -12.34
C GLY A 60 3.56 15.61 -11.44
N ILE A 61 3.39 14.33 -11.12
CA ILE A 61 2.38 13.82 -10.20
C ILE A 61 3.09 12.87 -9.25
N PHE A 62 3.00 13.14 -7.94
CA PHE A 62 3.56 12.29 -6.90
C PHE A 62 2.46 11.87 -5.95
N SER A 63 2.22 10.56 -5.81
CA SER A 63 1.23 10.02 -4.89
C SER A 63 1.89 9.22 -3.78
N GLN A 64 1.33 9.33 -2.57
CA GLN A 64 1.63 8.47 -1.44
C GLN A 64 0.32 8.06 -0.76
N SER A 65 0.28 6.86 -0.20
CA SER A 65 -0.85 6.39 0.62
C SER A 65 -0.33 5.53 1.77
N ASP A 66 -0.89 5.71 2.97
CA ASP A 66 -0.55 4.93 4.15
C ASP A 66 -1.21 3.55 4.09
N LEU A 67 -0.43 2.54 3.67
CA LEU A 67 -0.81 1.13 3.75
C LEU A 67 -0.35 0.49 5.07
N LEU A 68 0.65 1.09 5.74
CA LEU A 68 1.21 0.58 7.00
C LEU A 68 0.15 0.48 8.08
N THR A 69 -0.53 1.59 8.38
CA THR A 69 -1.49 1.68 9.49
C THR A 69 -2.62 0.66 9.38
N PRO A 70 -3.34 0.53 8.24
CA PRO A 70 -4.41 -0.46 8.15
C PRO A 70 -3.88 -1.90 8.22
N VAL A 71 -2.73 -2.21 7.61
CA VAL A 71 -2.15 -3.57 7.68
C VAL A 71 -1.69 -3.90 9.11
N ALA A 72 -1.04 -2.97 9.79
CA ALA A 72 -0.64 -3.12 11.19
C ALA A 72 -1.83 -3.38 12.11
N SER A 73 -2.94 -2.67 11.88
CA SER A 73 -4.18 -2.88 12.62
C SER A 73 -4.78 -4.26 12.41
N LEU A 74 -4.69 -4.84 11.21
CA LEU A 74 -5.21 -6.18 10.92
C LEU A 74 -4.33 -7.29 11.51
N LEU A 75 -3.02 -7.10 11.50
CA LEU A 75 -2.07 -8.11 11.98
C LEU A 75 -1.90 -8.10 13.50
N GLY A 76 -2.05 -6.93 14.13
CA GLY A 76 -2.04 -6.76 15.58
C GLY A 76 -0.65 -6.84 16.23
N SER A 77 0.42 -6.96 15.44
CA SER A 77 1.80 -7.05 15.91
C SER A 77 2.74 -6.33 14.95
N LEU A 78 3.70 -5.59 15.52
CA LEU A 78 4.76 -4.93 14.73
C LEU A 78 5.67 -5.96 14.04
N GLU A 79 5.91 -7.10 14.68
CA GLU A 79 6.71 -8.19 14.12
C GLU A 79 6.03 -8.81 12.89
N ASP A 80 4.75 -9.16 13.02
CA ASP A 80 3.93 -9.68 11.90
C ASP A 80 3.84 -8.65 10.77
N THR A 81 3.72 -7.37 11.12
CA THR A 81 3.67 -6.26 10.14
C THR A 81 4.99 -6.13 9.39
N SER A 82 6.11 -6.16 10.10
CA SER A 82 7.45 -6.13 9.50
C SER A 82 7.62 -7.32 8.54
N LEU A 83 7.22 -8.52 8.96
CA LEU A 83 7.29 -9.73 8.15
C LEU A 83 6.39 -9.65 6.90
N ALA A 84 5.21 -9.05 7.03
CA ALA A 84 4.31 -8.83 5.91
C ALA A 84 4.94 -7.94 4.84
N PHE A 85 5.64 -6.87 5.23
CA PHE A 85 6.28 -5.95 4.29
C PHE A 85 7.70 -6.34 3.84
N GLU A 86 8.36 -7.29 4.50
CA GLU A 86 9.75 -7.68 4.20
C GLU A 86 9.93 -8.09 2.73
N GLN A 87 9.12 -9.07 2.29
CA GLN A 87 9.15 -9.60 0.92
C GLN A 87 7.94 -9.17 0.07
N ALA A 88 7.16 -8.21 0.56
CA ALA A 88 6.10 -7.60 -0.23
C ALA A 88 6.69 -6.89 -1.45
N LEU A 89 5.96 -6.93 -2.56
CA LEU A 89 6.31 -6.20 -3.78
C LEU A 89 5.91 -4.72 -3.69
N ILE A 90 5.13 -4.35 -2.68
CA ILE A 90 4.78 -2.96 -2.35
C ILE A 90 5.47 -2.51 -1.07
N SER A 91 5.76 -1.22 -0.97
CA SER A 91 6.18 -0.55 0.25
C SER A 91 4.99 -0.16 1.13
N ALA A 92 5.27 0.18 2.39
CA ALA A 92 4.26 0.55 3.37
C ALA A 92 3.59 1.91 3.09
N ASP A 93 4.18 2.74 2.23
CA ASP A 93 3.63 3.98 1.68
C ASP A 93 2.98 3.80 0.28
N PHE A 94 2.61 2.55 -0.05
CA PHE A 94 1.84 2.17 -1.23
C PHE A 94 2.54 2.46 -2.57
N ARG A 95 3.84 2.16 -2.67
CA ARG A 95 4.62 2.23 -3.92
C ARG A 95 5.20 0.86 -4.27
N TRP A 96 5.19 0.51 -5.55
CA TRP A 96 5.87 -0.70 -6.00
C TRP A 96 7.37 -0.58 -5.70
N LYS A 97 7.94 -1.58 -5.04
CA LYS A 97 9.39 -1.66 -4.87
C LYS A 97 10.00 -1.87 -6.26
N SER A 98 11.03 -1.09 -6.57
CA SER A 98 11.79 -1.25 -7.81
C SER A 98 12.37 -2.66 -7.87
N CYS A 99 12.20 -3.36 -9.00
CA CYS A 99 12.80 -4.67 -9.25
C CYS A 99 14.32 -4.60 -9.23
#